data_AF-A0A4P6HP57-F1
#
_entry.id   AF-A0A4P6HP57-F1
#
_cell.length_a   1.000
_cell.length_b   1.000
_cell.length_c   1.000
_cell.angle_alpha   90.00
_cell.angle_beta   90.00
_cell.angle_gamma   90.00
#
_symmetry.space_group_name_H-M   'P 1'
#
loop_
_entity.id
_entity.type
_entity.pdbx_description
1 polymer ?
#
loop_
_entity_poly.entity_id
_entity_poly.type
_entity_poly.pdbx_seq_one_letter_code
_entity_poly.pdbx_strand_id
1 'polypeptide(L)'
;MKSAATPFEFVAACFVVACLALLPSMPRAAHGETLAQWQKTNTDKNIVVKGNRITFYGLDVAFKKSRDPMTPWVVDAVYKGKKILTSAQTTDTFKQTEIAVDFPKHGMATLVLKLFDGGASCCWTHEVFTYDGASISYARVAIGWDGSFSPFAQDGLLETVDHSLNGFSDMAPNDVVIDYYPGSHPAPIRYGVFADGGWRPDKPGEFPKRYEALEAAAKHAAANAAANEEKHLEAATAAYYCLMAGKAKPQCLADLKANLPQGYQPLAGSLLDAIDTSVQKFSFH
;
A
#
# COMPACT_ATOMS: atom_id res chain seq x y z
N MET A 1 30.18 30.56 56.29
CA MET A 1 28.76 30.85 55.96
C MET A 1 28.17 29.60 55.32
N LYS A 2 27.30 28.91 56.06
CA LYS A 2 26.58 27.72 55.61
C LYS A 2 25.35 28.20 54.83
N SER A 3 25.16 27.73 53.60
CA SER A 3 23.88 27.84 52.90
C SER A 3 23.26 26.45 52.83
N ALA A 4 22.09 26.31 53.45
CA ALA A 4 21.31 25.10 53.49
C ALA A 4 20.49 24.99 52.21
N ALA A 5 20.73 23.94 51.41
CA ALA A 5 19.80 23.54 50.38
C ALA A 5 18.59 22.87 51.06
N THR A 6 17.40 23.40 50.81
CA THR A 6 16.12 22.94 51.36
C THR A 6 15.68 21.61 50.71
N PRO A 7 15.02 20.70 51.45
CA PRO A 7 14.63 19.35 50.99
C PRO A 7 13.51 19.32 49.92
N PHE A 8 13.13 20.47 49.36
CA PHE A 8 12.04 20.57 48.37
C PHE A 8 12.49 20.40 46.92
N GLU A 9 13.79 20.45 46.62
CA GLU A 9 14.28 20.31 45.23
C GLU A 9 14.48 18.84 44.79
N PHE A 10 14.49 17.88 45.73
CA PHE A 10 14.62 16.46 45.40
C PHE A 10 13.31 15.77 45.03
N VAL A 11 12.14 16.36 45.34
CA VAL A 11 10.83 15.75 45.04
C VAL A 11 10.34 16.10 43.62
N ALA A 12 10.79 17.23 43.07
CA ALA A 12 10.42 17.63 41.70
C ALA A 12 11.18 16.85 40.61
N ALA A 13 12.39 16.38 40.89
CA ALA A 13 13.21 15.65 39.91
C ALA A 13 12.76 14.18 39.72
N CYS A 14 12.16 13.56 40.74
CA CYS A 14 11.69 12.18 40.64
C CYS A 14 10.31 12.04 39.96
N PHE A 15 9.47 13.09 39.97
CA PHE A 15 8.16 13.05 39.31
C PHE A 15 8.19 13.34 37.81
N VAL A 16 9.24 14.02 37.31
CA VAL A 16 9.39 14.27 35.86
C VAL A 16 9.96 13.06 35.11
N VAL A 17 10.73 12.19 35.80
CA VAL A 17 11.26 10.97 35.18
C VAL A 17 10.23 9.82 35.18
N ALA A 18 9.26 9.83 36.09
CA ALA A 18 8.22 8.78 36.19
C ALA A 18 7.01 8.98 35.25
N CYS A 19 6.79 10.18 34.71
CA CYS A 19 5.69 10.44 33.75
C CYS A 19 6.07 10.22 32.27
N LEU A 20 7.34 9.92 31.97
CA LEU A 20 7.79 9.58 30.61
C LEU A 20 7.69 8.08 30.28
N ALA A 21 7.34 7.24 31.26
CA ALA A 21 7.17 5.79 31.08
C ALA A 21 5.72 5.34 30.79
N LEU A 22 4.79 6.29 30.64
CA LEU A 22 3.38 6.04 30.30
C LEU A 22 2.93 6.81 29.06
N LEU A 23 3.87 7.17 28.17
CA LEU A 23 3.48 7.44 26.80
C LEU A 23 2.99 6.10 26.23
N PRO A 24 1.76 6.00 25.69
CA PRO A 24 1.38 4.84 24.91
C PRO A 24 2.51 4.64 23.91
N SER A 25 3.09 3.42 23.93
CA SER A 25 4.05 2.98 22.94
C SER A 25 3.63 3.57 21.60
N MET A 26 4.50 4.40 21.00
CA MET A 26 4.26 4.91 19.65
C MET A 26 3.68 3.77 18.82
N PRO A 27 2.58 3.97 18.09
CA PRO A 27 1.94 2.88 17.37
C PRO A 27 3.04 2.18 16.58
N ARG A 28 3.25 0.92 16.94
CA ARG A 28 4.21 0.02 16.29
C ARG A 28 3.98 0.26 14.80
N ALA A 29 5.01 0.69 14.07
CA ALA A 29 4.90 0.95 12.64
C ALA A 29 4.05 -0.15 12.03
N ALA A 30 2.96 0.22 11.35
CA ALA A 30 1.93 -0.72 10.92
C ALA A 30 2.54 -1.68 9.91
N HIS A 31 3.15 -2.74 10.41
CA HIS A 31 3.78 -3.78 9.64
C HIS A 31 3.26 -5.08 10.23
N GLY A 32 2.77 -5.96 9.37
CA GLY A 32 2.47 -7.32 9.77
C GLY A 32 3.75 -7.99 10.28
N GLU A 33 3.61 -8.89 11.23
CA GLU A 33 4.71 -9.74 11.63
C GLU A 33 4.96 -10.75 10.51
N THR A 34 6.22 -10.89 10.08
CA THR A 34 6.59 -11.98 9.17
C THR A 34 6.24 -13.33 9.82
N LEU A 35 5.99 -14.37 9.02
CA LEU A 35 5.65 -15.68 9.55
C LEU A 35 6.68 -16.20 10.58
N ALA A 36 7.97 -15.95 10.35
CA ALA A 36 9.05 -16.35 11.25
C ALA A 36 9.07 -15.58 12.58
N GLN A 37 8.61 -14.32 12.59
CA GLN A 37 8.39 -13.55 13.82
C GLN A 37 7.14 -14.05 14.53
N TRP A 38 6.03 -14.19 13.80
CA TRP A 38 4.75 -14.67 14.31
C TRP A 38 4.89 -16.00 15.05
N GLN A 39 5.57 -16.99 14.47
CA GLN A 39 5.76 -18.31 15.10
C GLN A 39 6.47 -18.26 16.46
N LYS A 40 7.22 -17.19 16.77
CA LYS A 40 7.90 -17.03 18.07
C LYS A 40 6.99 -16.41 19.12
N THR A 41 6.04 -15.59 18.71
CA THR A 41 5.18 -14.75 19.57
C THR A 41 3.73 -15.23 19.61
N ASN A 42 3.35 -16.17 18.74
CA ASN A 42 1.97 -16.58 18.53
C ASN A 42 1.32 -17.16 19.80
N THR A 43 0.22 -16.54 20.21
CA THR A 43 -0.68 -17.05 21.25
C THR A 43 -2.07 -17.39 20.72
N ASP A 44 -2.35 -17.06 19.45
CA ASP A 44 -3.64 -17.29 18.82
C ASP A 44 -3.74 -18.73 18.30
N LYS A 45 -4.65 -19.50 18.92
CA LYS A 45 -4.88 -20.90 18.58
C LYS A 45 -5.61 -21.09 17.25
N ASN A 46 -6.22 -20.02 16.70
CA ASN A 46 -6.89 -20.05 15.41
C ASN A 46 -5.93 -19.79 14.24
N ILE A 47 -4.68 -19.43 14.54
CA ILE A 47 -3.61 -19.26 13.56
C ILE A 47 -2.54 -20.32 13.82
N VAL A 48 -2.49 -21.35 12.98
CA VAL A 48 -1.56 -22.48 13.14
C VAL A 48 -0.65 -22.58 11.93
N VAL A 49 0.66 -22.59 12.16
CA VAL A 49 1.65 -22.80 11.10
C VAL A 49 2.30 -24.17 11.31
N LYS A 50 2.15 -25.08 10.33
CA LYS A 50 2.70 -26.44 10.40
C LYS A 50 3.32 -26.85 9.07
N GLY A 51 4.65 -26.95 9.05
CA GLY A 51 5.38 -27.14 7.80
C GLY A 51 5.06 -26.02 6.82
N ASN A 52 4.76 -26.37 5.57
CA ASN A 52 4.39 -25.41 4.51
C ASN A 52 2.87 -25.17 4.45
N ARG A 53 2.21 -25.08 5.60
CA ARG A 53 0.77 -24.81 5.70
C ARG A 53 0.49 -23.79 6.79
N ILE A 54 -0.49 -22.93 6.52
CA ILE A 54 -1.04 -21.96 7.47
C ILE A 54 -2.54 -22.23 7.55
N THR A 55 -3.05 -22.47 8.75
CA THR A 55 -4.47 -22.43 9.04
C THR A 55 -4.75 -21.10 9.73
N PHE A 56 -5.60 -20.27 9.14
CA PHE A 56 -5.92 -18.91 9.60
C PHE A 56 -7.43 -18.76 9.74
N TYR A 57 -7.96 -18.86 10.95
CA TYR A 57 -9.41 -18.76 11.21
C TYR A 57 -10.29 -19.66 10.32
N GLY A 58 -9.80 -20.87 10.03
CA GLY A 58 -10.46 -21.85 9.16
C GLY A 58 -10.17 -21.70 7.66
N LEU A 59 -9.37 -20.71 7.25
CA LEU A 59 -8.71 -20.67 5.94
C LEU A 59 -7.49 -21.59 5.97
N ASP A 60 -7.44 -22.57 5.08
CA ASP A 60 -6.27 -23.42 4.89
C ASP A 60 -5.47 -22.95 3.69
N VAL A 61 -4.26 -22.44 3.95
CA VAL A 61 -3.28 -22.06 2.93
C VAL A 61 -2.17 -23.10 2.88
N ALA A 62 -1.93 -23.65 1.69
CA ALA A 62 -0.88 -24.65 1.45
C ALA A 62 0.11 -24.17 0.39
N PHE A 63 1.39 -24.32 0.69
CA PHE A 63 2.50 -23.92 -0.18
C PHE A 63 3.21 -25.19 -0.67
N LYS A 64 3.09 -25.47 -1.95
CA LYS A 64 3.54 -26.72 -2.59
C LYS A 64 4.66 -26.42 -3.57
N LYS A 65 5.58 -27.37 -3.72
CA LYS A 65 6.56 -27.32 -4.81
C LYS A 65 5.90 -27.77 -6.11
N SER A 66 6.11 -27.00 -7.17
CA SER A 66 5.79 -27.36 -8.54
C SER A 66 6.96 -28.11 -9.19
N ARG A 67 6.67 -28.83 -10.27
CA ARG A 67 7.71 -29.36 -11.17
C ARG A 67 8.09 -28.35 -12.26
N ASP A 68 7.33 -27.28 -12.43
CA ASP A 68 7.63 -26.21 -13.37
C ASP A 68 8.81 -25.38 -12.84
N PRO A 69 9.95 -25.33 -13.55
CA PRO A 69 11.11 -24.54 -13.12
C PRO A 69 10.86 -23.03 -13.19
N MET A 70 9.89 -22.57 -13.99
CA MET A 70 9.53 -21.15 -14.08
C MET A 70 8.66 -20.73 -12.90
N THR A 71 7.75 -21.61 -12.45
CA THR A 71 6.87 -21.37 -11.30
C THR A 71 7.03 -22.48 -10.24
N PRO A 72 8.20 -22.57 -9.56
CA PRO A 72 8.52 -23.66 -8.64
C PRO A 72 7.62 -23.77 -7.42
N TRP A 73 6.71 -22.81 -7.18
CA TRP A 73 5.80 -22.81 -6.04
C TRP A 73 4.34 -22.71 -6.50
N VAL A 74 3.45 -23.37 -5.76
CA VAL A 74 2.00 -23.24 -5.91
C VAL A 74 1.40 -22.95 -4.55
N VAL A 75 0.58 -21.89 -4.49
CA VAL A 75 -0.17 -21.47 -3.32
C VAL A 75 -1.63 -21.82 -3.54
N ASP A 76 -2.20 -22.64 -2.66
CA ASP A 76 -3.63 -22.94 -2.64
C ASP A 76 -4.24 -22.39 -1.35
N ALA A 77 -5.35 -21.65 -1.44
CA ALA A 77 -6.13 -21.20 -0.29
C ALA A 77 -7.56 -21.76 -0.37
N VAL A 78 -8.01 -22.43 0.70
CA VAL A 78 -9.33 -23.06 0.79
C VAL A 78 -10.03 -22.60 2.06
N TYR A 79 -11.25 -22.10 1.95
CA TYR A 79 -12.07 -21.68 3.09
C TYR A 79 -13.43 -22.39 3.06
N LYS A 80 -13.80 -23.05 4.16
CA LYS A 80 -15.07 -23.81 4.28
C LYS A 80 -15.31 -24.77 3.11
N GLY A 81 -14.26 -25.47 2.67
CA GLY A 81 -14.30 -26.42 1.55
C GLY A 81 -14.33 -25.80 0.16
N LYS A 82 -14.38 -24.47 0.04
CA LYS A 82 -14.32 -23.75 -1.24
C LYS A 82 -12.90 -23.27 -1.51
N LYS A 83 -12.39 -23.55 -2.69
CA LYS A 83 -11.11 -23.00 -3.17
C LYS A 83 -11.30 -21.52 -3.48
N ILE A 84 -10.51 -20.68 -2.82
CA ILE A 84 -10.51 -19.22 -2.99
C ILE A 84 -9.40 -18.80 -3.94
N LEU A 85 -8.23 -19.43 -3.83
CA LEU A 85 -7.05 -19.11 -4.61
C LEU A 85 -6.32 -20.38 -5.02
N THR A 86 -5.84 -20.42 -6.26
CA THR A 86 -4.73 -21.25 -6.71
C THR A 86 -3.82 -20.36 -7.55
N SER A 87 -2.56 -20.24 -7.16
CA SER A 87 -1.61 -19.40 -7.89
C SER A 87 -0.24 -20.06 -7.99
N ALA A 88 0.32 -20.07 -9.20
CA ALA A 88 1.67 -20.54 -9.49
C ALA A 88 2.65 -19.36 -9.34
N GLN A 89 3.78 -19.61 -8.69
CA GLN A 89 4.63 -18.57 -8.09
C GLN A 89 6.09 -18.86 -8.34
N THR A 90 6.86 -17.80 -8.60
CA THR A 90 8.31 -17.90 -8.83
C THR A 90 9.12 -17.81 -7.55
N THR A 91 8.56 -17.14 -6.54
CA THR A 91 9.17 -16.96 -5.22
C THR A 91 8.56 -17.91 -4.18
N ASP A 92 9.33 -18.13 -3.12
CA ASP A 92 8.88 -18.83 -1.92
C ASP A 92 7.95 -17.91 -1.10
N THR A 93 6.69 -17.80 -1.55
CA THR A 93 5.62 -16.96 -0.94
C THR A 93 5.45 -17.22 0.56
N PHE A 94 5.75 -18.44 1.04
CA PHE A 94 5.62 -18.80 2.45
C PHE A 94 6.49 -17.92 3.34
N LYS A 95 7.73 -17.64 2.92
CA LYS A 95 8.66 -16.79 3.68
C LYS A 95 8.30 -15.31 3.65
N GLN A 96 7.51 -14.90 2.66
CA GLN A 96 7.12 -13.51 2.44
C GLN A 96 5.77 -13.18 3.09
N THR A 97 5.08 -14.20 3.59
CA THR A 97 3.76 -14.06 4.22
C THR A 97 3.86 -13.27 5.53
N GLU A 98 2.91 -12.35 5.72
CA GLU A 98 2.78 -11.52 6.91
C GLU A 98 1.42 -11.73 7.58
N ILE A 99 1.39 -11.61 8.90
CA ILE A 99 0.19 -11.69 9.73
C ILE A 99 0.13 -10.46 10.63
N ALA A 100 -1.01 -9.79 10.66
CA ALA A 100 -1.29 -8.71 11.59
C ALA A 100 -2.54 -9.04 12.41
N VAL A 101 -2.41 -9.12 13.72
CA VAL A 101 -3.55 -9.15 14.65
C VAL A 101 -3.95 -7.73 15.05
N ASP A 102 -5.21 -7.58 15.42
CA ASP A 102 -5.86 -6.29 15.68
C ASP A 102 -5.80 -5.32 14.49
N PHE A 103 -5.78 -5.89 13.28
CA PHE A 103 -5.77 -5.14 12.02
C PHE A 103 -6.86 -5.67 11.09
N PRO A 104 -7.66 -4.78 10.46
CA PRO A 104 -7.57 -3.31 10.48
C PRO A 104 -8.15 -2.63 11.73
N LYS A 105 -8.85 -3.40 12.58
CA LYS A 105 -9.44 -2.93 13.83
C LYS A 105 -9.17 -3.95 14.92
N HIS A 106 -9.22 -3.50 16.17
CA HIS A 106 -9.10 -4.39 17.33
C HIS A 106 -10.09 -5.56 17.26
N GLY A 107 -9.61 -6.78 17.53
CA GLY A 107 -10.36 -8.03 17.43
C GLY A 107 -10.40 -8.65 16.03
N MET A 108 -9.85 -7.98 15.01
CA MET A 108 -9.69 -8.54 13.66
C MET A 108 -8.29 -9.11 13.47
N ALA A 109 -8.11 -9.96 12.46
CA ALA A 109 -6.80 -10.43 12.06
C ALA A 109 -6.69 -10.40 10.53
N THR A 110 -5.51 -10.12 10.00
CA THR A 110 -5.25 -10.09 8.56
C THR A 110 -4.01 -10.90 8.22
N LEU A 111 -4.14 -11.77 7.23
CA LEU A 111 -3.09 -12.56 6.60
C LEU A 111 -2.84 -11.98 5.20
N VAL A 112 -1.58 -11.67 4.89
CA VAL A 112 -1.16 -11.20 3.57
C VAL A 112 -0.20 -12.20 2.97
N LEU A 113 -0.59 -12.78 1.84
CA LEU A 113 0.31 -13.58 1.01
C LEU A 113 0.91 -12.66 -0.05
N LYS A 114 2.23 -12.65 -0.19
CA LYS A 114 2.94 -11.84 -1.18
C LYS A 114 3.37 -12.70 -2.34
N LEU A 115 2.71 -12.52 -3.47
CA LEU A 115 2.81 -13.36 -4.64
C LEU A 115 3.57 -12.65 -5.76
N PHE A 116 4.50 -13.35 -6.39
CA PHE A 116 5.20 -12.94 -7.59
C PHE A 116 5.13 -14.04 -8.65
N ASP A 117 4.44 -13.76 -9.75
CA ASP A 117 4.21 -14.72 -10.85
C ASP A 117 5.33 -14.76 -11.90
N GLY A 118 6.34 -13.89 -11.79
CA GLY A 118 7.57 -13.96 -12.60
C GLY A 118 7.64 -13.00 -13.79
N GLY A 119 6.65 -12.15 -14.02
CA GLY A 119 6.78 -11.08 -15.01
C GLY A 119 7.72 -9.95 -14.56
N ALA A 120 8.14 -9.11 -15.51
CA ALA A 120 9.09 -8.04 -15.27
C ALA A 120 8.50 -6.95 -14.35
N SER A 121 8.87 -7.00 -13.06
CA SER A 121 8.75 -5.97 -12.02
C SER A 121 7.34 -5.41 -11.68
N CYS A 122 6.30 -5.65 -12.49
CA CYS A 122 4.91 -5.25 -12.23
C CYS A 122 4.04 -6.37 -11.59
N CYS A 123 4.59 -7.57 -11.45
CA CYS A 123 3.85 -8.81 -11.16
C CYS A 123 3.71 -9.19 -9.68
N TRP A 124 3.85 -8.21 -8.79
CA TRP A 124 3.64 -8.42 -7.36
C TRP A 124 2.18 -8.17 -6.99
N THR A 125 1.59 -9.16 -6.32
CA THR A 125 0.23 -9.08 -5.78
C THR A 125 0.21 -9.46 -4.31
N HIS A 126 -0.60 -8.74 -3.54
CA HIS A 126 -0.96 -9.09 -2.18
C HIS A 126 -2.33 -9.77 -2.20
N GLU A 127 -2.37 -11.02 -1.78
CA GLU A 127 -3.62 -11.72 -1.50
C GLU A 127 -3.93 -11.52 -0.01
N VAL A 128 -4.93 -10.69 0.27
CA VAL A 128 -5.27 -10.23 1.61
C VAL A 128 -6.49 -10.97 2.12
N PHE A 129 -6.34 -11.66 3.24
CA PHE A 129 -7.42 -12.36 3.93
C PHE A 129 -7.62 -11.73 5.30
N THR A 130 -8.80 -11.18 5.56
CA THR A 130 -9.11 -10.53 6.84
C THR A 130 -10.26 -11.25 7.53
N TYR A 131 -10.02 -11.70 8.76
CA TYR A 131 -11.05 -12.23 9.65
C TYR A 131 -11.62 -11.10 10.51
N ASP A 132 -12.94 -10.94 10.49
CA ASP A 132 -13.66 -9.86 11.17
C ASP A 132 -14.33 -10.26 12.49
N GLY A 133 -14.10 -11.50 12.96
CA GLY A 133 -14.80 -12.09 14.11
C GLY A 133 -15.94 -13.06 13.73
N ALA A 134 -16.41 -13.02 12.48
CA ALA A 134 -17.49 -13.89 11.99
C ALA A 134 -17.12 -14.62 10.69
N SER A 135 -16.41 -13.96 9.79
CA SER A 135 -16.11 -14.43 8.45
C SER A 135 -14.74 -13.97 7.98
N ILE A 136 -14.28 -14.55 6.88
CA ILE A 136 -13.06 -14.11 6.19
C ILE A 136 -13.46 -13.38 4.92
N SER A 137 -13.02 -12.15 4.79
CA SER A 137 -13.02 -11.40 3.52
C SER A 137 -11.73 -11.66 2.76
N TYR A 138 -11.79 -11.58 1.44
CA TYR A 138 -10.64 -11.71 0.55
C TYR A 138 -10.57 -10.52 -0.39
N ALA A 139 -9.37 -10.00 -0.63
CA ALA A 139 -9.09 -8.99 -1.63
C ALA A 139 -7.71 -9.22 -2.25
N ARG A 140 -7.61 -9.04 -3.56
CA ARG A 140 -6.35 -8.99 -4.28
C ARG A 140 -5.97 -7.54 -4.53
N VAL A 141 -4.75 -7.21 -4.14
CA VAL A 141 -4.19 -5.86 -4.20
C VAL A 141 -2.92 -5.88 -5.02
N ALA A 142 -2.86 -5.07 -6.08
CA ALA A 142 -1.64 -4.91 -6.87
C ALA A 142 -0.63 -4.01 -6.13
N ILE A 143 0.67 -4.31 -6.29
CA ILE A 143 1.75 -3.58 -5.61
C ILE A 143 2.68 -2.90 -6.61
N GLY A 144 2.90 -3.57 -7.76
CA GLY A 144 3.82 -3.18 -8.84
C GLY A 144 5.11 -2.45 -8.41
N TRP A 145 5.60 -1.53 -9.24
CA TRP A 145 6.79 -0.74 -8.95
C TRP A 145 6.51 0.27 -7.83
N ASP A 146 7.50 0.50 -6.96
CA ASP A 146 7.51 1.49 -5.88
C ASP A 146 6.46 1.32 -4.76
N GLY A 147 5.63 0.28 -4.83
CA GLY A 147 4.74 -0.09 -3.74
C GLY A 147 5.48 -0.64 -2.52
N SER A 148 4.96 -0.34 -1.33
CA SER A 148 5.49 -0.95 -0.11
C SER A 148 5.39 -2.47 -0.19
N PHE A 149 6.51 -3.15 0.08
CA PHE A 149 6.54 -4.61 0.14
C PHE A 149 5.61 -5.14 1.23
N SER A 150 5.25 -4.34 2.24
CA SER A 150 4.23 -4.66 3.24
C SER A 150 3.02 -3.74 3.03
N PRO A 151 1.80 -4.26 2.79
CA PRO A 151 0.66 -3.39 2.50
C PRO A 151 0.06 -2.78 3.76
N PHE A 152 0.55 -3.11 4.95
CA PHE A 152 0.00 -2.54 6.17
C PHE A 152 0.39 -1.06 6.26
N ALA A 153 -0.59 -0.18 6.38
CA ALA A 153 -0.40 1.23 6.64
C ALA A 153 -1.01 1.60 7.99
N GLN A 154 -0.64 2.80 8.48
CA GLN A 154 -1.20 3.34 9.72
C GLN A 154 -2.73 3.45 9.64
N ASP A 155 -3.37 3.49 10.81
CA ASP A 155 -4.81 3.73 10.98
C ASP A 155 -5.73 2.66 10.36
N GLY A 156 -5.23 1.43 10.19
CA GLY A 156 -6.04 0.32 9.70
C GLY A 156 -6.25 0.32 8.18
N LEU A 157 -5.40 1.05 7.44
CA LEU A 157 -5.44 1.12 5.99
C LEU A 157 -4.49 0.12 5.35
N LEU A 158 -4.82 -0.33 4.14
CA LEU A 158 -3.84 -1.01 3.28
C LEU A 158 -3.24 -0.03 2.30
N GLU A 159 -1.92 0.01 2.15
CA GLU A 159 -1.27 0.71 1.07
C GLU A 159 -1.21 -0.17 -0.19
N THR A 160 -1.43 0.46 -1.33
CA THR A 160 -1.38 -0.15 -2.66
C THR A 160 -0.95 0.91 -3.66
N VAL A 161 -0.77 0.51 -4.91
CA VAL A 161 -0.33 1.38 -5.99
C VAL A 161 -1.27 1.22 -7.18
N ASP A 162 -1.61 2.33 -7.81
CA ASP A 162 -2.42 2.35 -9.02
C ASP A 162 -1.53 2.29 -10.27
N HIS A 163 -1.69 1.21 -11.04
CA HIS A 163 -0.94 1.01 -12.30
C HIS A 163 -1.79 1.25 -13.55
N SER A 164 -3.00 1.79 -13.42
CA SER A 164 -3.94 1.90 -14.55
C SER A 164 -3.54 2.91 -15.62
N LEU A 165 -2.50 3.73 -15.38
CA LEU A 165 -1.86 4.57 -16.40
C LEU A 165 -0.84 3.82 -17.27
N ASN A 166 -0.49 2.58 -16.92
CA ASN A 166 0.33 1.74 -17.79
C ASN A 166 -0.38 1.50 -19.13
N GLY A 167 0.30 1.80 -20.24
CA GLY A 167 -0.21 1.72 -21.60
C GLY A 167 -0.88 3.00 -22.11
N PHE A 168 -0.91 4.08 -21.31
CA PHE A 168 -1.33 5.39 -21.83
C PHE A 168 -0.29 5.90 -22.84
N SER A 169 -0.76 6.34 -24.01
CA SER A 169 0.08 6.91 -25.06
C SER A 169 -0.68 8.04 -25.76
N ASP A 170 -0.04 9.19 -25.91
CA ASP A 170 -0.58 10.31 -26.68
C ASP A 170 0.53 11.17 -27.30
N MET A 171 0.22 11.85 -28.41
CA MET A 171 1.18 12.60 -29.20
C MET A 171 0.69 14.03 -29.47
N ALA A 172 1.53 14.99 -29.12
CA ALA A 172 1.27 16.40 -29.33
C ALA A 172 1.51 16.79 -30.80
N PRO A 173 0.95 17.92 -31.29
CA PRO A 173 1.14 18.37 -32.68
C PRO A 173 2.59 18.68 -33.10
N ASN A 174 3.52 18.74 -32.15
CA ASN A 174 4.95 18.96 -32.36
C ASN A 174 5.77 17.66 -32.21
N ASP A 175 5.14 16.50 -32.41
CA ASP A 175 5.73 15.15 -32.33
C ASP A 175 6.32 14.79 -30.93
N VAL A 176 5.91 15.52 -29.88
CA VAL A 176 6.22 15.15 -28.50
C VAL A 176 5.24 14.08 -28.04
N VAL A 177 5.75 12.95 -27.55
CA VAL A 177 4.96 11.79 -27.14
C VAL A 177 5.08 11.57 -25.63
N ILE A 178 3.96 11.31 -24.97
CA ILE A 178 3.93 10.64 -23.67
C ILE A 178 3.58 9.20 -23.95
N ASP A 179 4.45 8.27 -23.55
CA ASP A 179 4.19 6.83 -23.65
C ASP A 179 4.57 6.15 -22.34
N TYR A 180 3.56 5.63 -21.64
CA TYR A 180 3.73 4.97 -20.36
C TYR A 180 3.76 3.46 -20.57
N TYR A 181 4.89 2.84 -20.24
CA TYR A 181 5.08 1.39 -20.28
C TYR A 181 5.35 0.82 -18.88
N PRO A 182 5.37 -0.51 -18.68
CA PRO A 182 5.44 -1.10 -17.33
C PRO A 182 6.62 -0.66 -16.45
N GLY A 183 7.71 -0.14 -17.04
CA GLY A 183 8.88 0.37 -16.32
C GLY A 183 8.97 1.89 -16.20
N SER A 184 8.01 2.65 -16.73
CA SER A 184 8.02 4.13 -16.76
C SER A 184 6.60 4.72 -16.84
N HIS A 185 5.73 4.31 -15.92
CA HIS A 185 4.41 4.90 -15.76
C HIS A 185 4.25 5.48 -14.35
N PRO A 186 3.40 6.50 -14.16
CA PRO A 186 3.06 6.96 -12.82
C PRO A 186 2.43 5.82 -12.03
N ALA A 187 2.94 5.59 -10.83
CA ALA A 187 2.50 4.54 -9.92
C ALA A 187 2.08 5.17 -8.57
N PRO A 188 0.99 5.97 -8.54
CA PRO A 188 0.59 6.69 -7.34
C PRO A 188 0.07 5.73 -6.26
N ILE A 189 0.37 6.08 -5.00
CA ILE A 189 -0.12 5.38 -3.82
C ILE A 189 -1.63 5.53 -3.71
N ARG A 190 -2.32 4.44 -3.38
CA ARG A 190 -3.73 4.37 -3.01
C ARG A 190 -3.90 3.63 -1.69
N TYR A 191 -5.09 3.77 -1.10
CA TYR A 191 -5.40 3.11 0.16
C TYR A 191 -6.61 2.19 0.06
N GLY A 192 -6.51 1.03 0.69
CA GLY A 192 -7.62 0.13 0.99
C GLY A 192 -8.25 0.51 2.32
N VAL A 193 -9.57 0.59 2.33
CA VAL A 193 -10.40 0.86 3.50
C VAL A 193 -11.24 -0.38 3.79
N PHE A 194 -11.19 -0.87 5.03
CA PHE A 194 -12.04 -1.96 5.46
C PHE A 194 -13.37 -1.45 5.97
N ALA A 195 -14.44 -1.71 5.22
CA ALA A 195 -15.80 -1.30 5.51
C ALA A 195 -16.78 -2.41 5.13
N ASP A 196 -17.88 -2.53 5.87
CA ASP A 196 -18.98 -3.46 5.56
C ASP A 196 -18.54 -4.92 5.37
N GLY A 197 -17.52 -5.35 6.12
CA GLY A 197 -17.00 -6.72 6.09
C GLY A 197 -16.06 -7.02 4.91
N GLY A 198 -15.55 -6.01 4.20
CA GLY A 198 -14.61 -6.21 3.10
C GLY A 198 -13.68 -5.01 2.86
N TRP A 199 -12.67 -5.26 2.04
CA TRP A 199 -11.77 -4.22 1.55
C TRP A 199 -12.37 -3.55 0.32
N ARG A 200 -12.31 -2.23 0.29
CA ARG A 200 -12.56 -1.42 -0.91
C ARG A 200 -11.43 -0.42 -1.10
N PRO A 201 -11.19 0.05 -2.32
CA PRO A 201 -10.38 1.24 -2.49
C PRO A 201 -11.03 2.44 -1.78
N ASP A 202 -10.18 3.37 -1.37
CA ASP A 202 -10.58 4.68 -0.91
C ASP A 202 -11.14 5.53 -2.05
N LYS A 203 -11.97 6.52 -1.71
CA LYS A 203 -12.63 7.39 -2.67
C LYS A 203 -11.95 8.75 -2.75
N PRO A 204 -12.05 9.46 -3.88
CA PRO A 204 -11.67 10.86 -3.95
C PRO A 204 -12.30 11.68 -2.82
N GLY A 205 -11.48 12.44 -2.11
CA GLY A 205 -11.90 13.26 -0.96
C GLY A 205 -12.08 12.50 0.36
N GLU A 206 -11.81 11.19 0.42
CA GLU A 206 -11.89 10.42 1.68
C GLU A 206 -10.73 10.73 2.62
N PHE A 207 -9.52 10.94 2.07
CA PHE A 207 -8.30 11.28 2.82
C PHE A 207 -7.60 12.54 2.28
N PRO A 208 -8.26 13.72 2.28
CA PRO A 208 -7.79 14.90 1.56
C PRO A 208 -6.39 15.34 2.01
N LYS A 209 -6.14 15.46 3.31
CA LYS A 209 -4.84 15.88 3.85
C LYS A 209 -3.69 14.94 3.50
N ARG A 210 -3.97 13.63 3.41
CA ARG A 210 -2.96 12.63 3.08
C ARG A 210 -2.56 12.75 1.61
N TYR A 211 -3.55 12.88 0.73
CA TYR A 211 -3.30 13.11 -0.69
C TYR A 211 -2.71 14.48 -1.01
N GLU A 212 -3.08 15.53 -0.27
CA GLU A 212 -2.44 16.85 -0.41
C GLU A 212 -0.94 16.81 -0.07
N ALA A 213 -0.54 16.02 0.93
CA ALA A 213 0.87 15.83 1.26
C ALA A 213 1.63 15.08 0.16
N LEU A 214 1.04 14.01 -0.39
CA LEU A 214 1.59 13.26 -1.51
C LEU A 214 1.66 14.11 -2.79
N GLU A 215 0.63 14.91 -3.07
CA GLU A 215 0.59 15.88 -4.17
C GLU A 215 1.72 16.90 -4.04
N ALA A 216 1.93 17.47 -2.85
CA ALA A 216 3.01 18.43 -2.63
C ALA A 216 4.39 17.80 -2.83
N ALA A 217 4.59 16.56 -2.38
CA ALA A 217 5.83 15.82 -2.60
C ALA A 217 6.09 15.56 -4.09
N ALA A 218 5.07 15.11 -4.84
CA ALA A 218 5.18 14.87 -6.28
C ALA A 218 5.43 16.17 -7.06
N LYS A 219 4.75 17.28 -6.70
CA LYS A 219 5.04 18.61 -7.29
C LYS A 219 6.48 19.04 -7.05
N HIS A 220 6.99 18.83 -5.83
CA HIS A 220 8.38 19.13 -5.51
C HIS A 220 9.35 18.24 -6.30
N ALA A 221 9.05 16.95 -6.47
CA ALA A 221 9.85 16.05 -7.31
C ALA A 221 9.86 16.50 -8.77
N ALA A 222 8.70 16.83 -9.34
CA ALA A 222 8.59 17.37 -10.70
C ALA A 222 9.42 18.64 -10.91
N ALA A 223 9.41 19.56 -9.94
CA ALA A 223 10.18 20.80 -10.04
C ALA A 223 11.71 20.57 -10.04
N ASN A 224 12.17 19.51 -9.37
CA ASN A 224 13.60 19.22 -9.18
C ASN A 224 14.14 18.14 -10.14
N ALA A 225 13.28 17.45 -10.88
CA ALA A 225 13.67 16.44 -11.84
C ALA A 225 14.59 17.03 -12.93
N ALA A 226 15.63 16.28 -13.31
CA ALA A 226 16.62 16.74 -14.29
C ALA A 226 16.16 16.44 -15.73
N ALA A 227 15.46 15.33 -15.93
CA ALA A 227 14.96 14.89 -17.22
C ALA A 227 13.48 15.25 -17.41
N ASN A 228 13.08 15.54 -18.66
CA ASN A 228 11.67 15.79 -18.98
C ASN A 228 10.78 14.56 -18.73
N GLU A 229 11.36 13.36 -18.83
CA GLU A 229 10.68 12.09 -18.57
C GLU A 229 10.21 12.02 -17.11
N GLU A 230 11.13 12.17 -16.17
CA GLU A 230 10.84 12.26 -14.73
C GLU A 230 9.86 13.40 -14.42
N LYS A 231 10.04 14.58 -15.03
CA LYS A 231 9.15 15.74 -14.82
C LYS A 231 7.69 15.41 -15.15
N HIS A 232 7.43 14.81 -16.31
CA HIS A 232 6.05 14.55 -16.70
C HIS A 232 5.45 13.39 -15.90
N LEU A 233 6.24 12.41 -15.48
CA LEU A 233 5.79 11.33 -14.59
C LEU A 233 5.34 11.91 -13.24
N GLU A 234 6.17 12.72 -12.60
CA GLU A 234 5.85 13.35 -11.32
C GLU A 234 4.70 14.36 -11.42
N ALA A 235 4.59 15.09 -12.53
CA ALA A 235 3.46 15.98 -12.78
C ALA A 235 2.14 15.19 -12.92
N ALA A 236 2.15 14.04 -13.59
CA ALA A 236 0.99 13.15 -13.69
C ALA A 236 0.62 12.55 -12.32
N THR A 237 1.61 12.08 -11.56
CA THR A 237 1.44 11.61 -10.17
C THR A 237 0.82 12.70 -9.28
N ALA A 238 1.29 13.95 -9.37
CA ALA A 238 0.73 15.07 -8.64
C ALA A 238 -0.74 15.35 -9.02
N ALA A 239 -1.09 15.31 -10.30
CA ALA A 239 -2.45 15.52 -10.76
C ALA A 239 -3.40 14.40 -10.29
N TYR A 240 -2.92 13.17 -10.22
CA TYR A 240 -3.64 12.04 -9.62
C TYR A 240 -3.96 12.33 -8.15
N TYR A 241 -2.97 12.72 -7.36
CA TYR A 241 -3.18 13.05 -5.95
C TYR A 241 -4.06 14.28 -5.75
N CYS A 242 -4.02 15.27 -6.65
CA CYS A 242 -4.94 16.40 -6.64
C CYS A 242 -6.41 15.94 -6.76
N LEU A 243 -6.71 15.04 -7.69
CA LEU A 243 -8.06 14.47 -7.85
C LEU A 243 -8.44 13.61 -6.64
N MET A 244 -7.53 12.78 -6.14
CA MET A 244 -7.77 11.95 -4.94
C MET A 244 -7.96 12.77 -3.66
N ALA A 245 -7.35 13.95 -3.56
CA ALA A 245 -7.61 14.90 -2.49
C ALA A 245 -9.02 15.50 -2.56
N GLY A 246 -9.77 15.26 -3.65
CA GLY A 246 -11.11 15.81 -3.86
C GLY A 246 -11.13 17.22 -4.43
N LYS A 247 -10.01 17.70 -4.99
CA LYS A 247 -9.94 19.01 -5.64
C LYS A 247 -10.67 19.00 -6.98
N ALA A 248 -11.13 20.17 -7.41
CA ALA A 248 -11.88 20.30 -8.64
C ALA A 248 -11.00 20.01 -9.87
N LYS A 249 -11.53 19.26 -10.85
CA LYS A 249 -10.81 18.91 -12.08
C LYS A 249 -10.16 20.10 -12.81
N PRO A 250 -10.80 21.29 -12.94
CA PRO A 250 -10.16 22.46 -13.53
C PRO A 250 -8.92 22.95 -12.76
N GLN A 251 -8.92 22.84 -11.43
CA GLN A 251 -7.76 23.16 -10.61
C GLN A 251 -6.63 22.17 -10.88
N CYS A 252 -6.92 20.87 -10.88
CA CYS A 252 -5.91 19.84 -11.16
C CYS A 252 -5.35 19.95 -12.59
N LEU A 253 -6.16 20.36 -13.56
CA LEU A 253 -5.70 20.65 -14.93
C LEU A 253 -4.70 21.82 -14.98
N ALA A 254 -5.03 22.92 -14.29
CA ALA A 254 -4.17 24.08 -14.24
C ALA A 254 -2.82 23.73 -13.61
N ASP A 255 -2.85 22.98 -12.50
CA ASP A 255 -1.65 22.53 -11.80
C ASP A 255 -0.83 21.54 -12.65
N LEU A 256 -1.47 20.57 -13.30
CA LEU A 256 -0.80 19.64 -14.21
C LEU A 256 -0.07 20.39 -15.32
N LYS A 257 -0.78 21.30 -16.01
CA LYS A 257 -0.21 22.08 -17.11
C LYS A 257 0.98 22.94 -16.66
N ALA A 258 0.93 23.49 -15.44
CA ALA A 258 2.01 24.28 -14.88
C ALA A 258 3.27 23.46 -14.55
N ASN A 259 3.12 22.18 -14.22
CA ASN A 259 4.23 21.29 -13.85
C ASN A 259 4.74 20.43 -15.03
N LEU A 260 4.01 20.36 -16.15
CA LEU A 260 4.47 19.70 -17.37
C LEU A 260 5.55 20.52 -18.08
N PRO A 261 6.57 19.87 -18.69
CA PRO A 261 7.51 20.59 -19.55
C PRO A 261 6.77 21.21 -20.75
N GLN A 262 7.27 22.34 -21.25
CA GLN A 262 6.55 23.18 -22.23
C GLN A 262 6.04 22.41 -23.46
N GLY A 263 6.82 21.47 -24.00
CA GLY A 263 6.44 20.65 -25.14
C GLY A 263 5.29 19.67 -24.89
N TYR A 264 5.04 19.32 -23.62
CA TYR A 264 4.01 18.36 -23.20
C TYR A 264 2.70 19.04 -22.77
N GLN A 265 2.70 20.36 -22.54
CA GLN A 265 1.52 21.10 -22.10
C GLN A 265 0.28 20.95 -23.01
N PRO A 266 0.39 20.78 -24.34
CA PRO A 266 -0.77 20.47 -25.19
C PRO A 266 -1.48 19.16 -24.82
N LEU A 267 -0.78 18.20 -24.21
CA LEU A 267 -1.31 16.89 -23.79
C LEU A 267 -1.97 16.93 -22.40
N ALA A 268 -1.93 18.05 -21.69
CA ALA A 268 -2.42 18.12 -20.31
C ALA A 268 -3.90 17.71 -20.16
N GLY A 269 -4.73 18.02 -21.16
CA GLY A 269 -6.16 17.67 -21.15
C GLY A 269 -6.40 16.17 -21.25
N SER A 270 -5.85 15.53 -22.28
CA SER A 270 -5.99 14.08 -22.51
C SER A 270 -5.33 13.26 -21.39
N LEU A 271 -4.17 13.71 -20.91
CA LEU A 271 -3.51 13.09 -19.76
C LEU A 271 -4.38 13.19 -18.50
N LEU A 272 -4.97 14.36 -18.19
CA LEU A 272 -5.85 14.47 -17.02
C LEU A 272 -7.10 13.60 -17.15
N ASP A 273 -7.66 13.46 -18.35
CA ASP A 273 -8.82 12.59 -18.57
C ASP A 273 -8.47 11.10 -18.35
N ALA A 274 -7.27 10.67 -18.74
CA ALA A 274 -6.76 9.34 -18.44
C ALA A 274 -6.54 9.14 -16.93
N ILE A 275 -5.96 10.13 -16.24
CA ILE A 275 -5.76 10.12 -14.77
C ILE A 275 -7.10 10.09 -14.04
N ASP A 276 -8.09 10.88 -14.46
CA ASP A 276 -9.44 10.88 -13.86
C ASP A 276 -10.12 9.52 -14.07
N THR A 277 -10.01 8.94 -15.27
CA THR A 277 -10.52 7.59 -15.55
C THR A 277 -9.88 6.55 -14.63
N SER A 278 -8.56 6.64 -14.44
CA SER A 278 -7.78 5.81 -13.53
C SER A 278 -8.30 5.94 -12.09
N VAL A 279 -8.44 7.17 -11.58
CA VAL A 279 -8.98 7.48 -10.25
C VAL A 279 -10.37 6.86 -10.02
N GLN A 280 -11.27 6.97 -11.00
CA GLN A 280 -12.67 6.51 -10.89
C GLN A 280 -12.84 5.00 -11.06
N LYS A 281 -11.99 4.35 -11.85
CA LYS A 281 -12.12 2.91 -12.18
C LYS A 281 -11.27 2.00 -11.30
N PHE A 282 -10.42 2.55 -10.44
CA PHE A 282 -9.58 1.75 -9.54
C PHE A 282 -10.43 0.84 -8.65
N SER A 283 -10.08 -0.44 -8.62
CA SER A 283 -10.78 -1.48 -7.86
C SER A 283 -9.81 -2.53 -7.34
N PHE A 284 -10.16 -3.14 -6.20
CA PHE A 284 -9.56 -4.42 -5.80
C PHE A 284 -10.21 -5.56 -6.57
N HIS A 285 -9.45 -6.63 -6.79
CA HIS A 285 -9.91 -7.84 -7.49
C HIS A 285 -10.20 -8.99 -6.53
#